data_AF-A0A2D4EKX8-F1
#
_entry.id   AF-A0A2D4EKX8-F1
#
_cell.length_a   1.000
_cell.length_b   1.000
_cell.length_c   1.000
_cell.angle_alpha   90.00
_cell.angle_beta   90.00
_cell.angle_gamma   90.00
#
_symmetry.space_group_name_H-M   'P 1'
#
loop_
_entity.id
_entity.type
_entity.pdbx_description
1 polymer ?
#
loop_
_entity_poly.entity_id
_entity_poly.type
_entity_poly.pdbx_seq_one_letter_code
_entity_poly.pdbx_strand_id
1 'polypeptide(L)'
;DGHSPGTLNVFVKMNGGPLGSVVWNVSGSHGRQWHQVELAVSMFWPNEYQVLFEAVVSNERHSYLGLDDILLLNYPCSKAPHFSRLGDVEVNAGQNATFQC
;
A
#
# COMPACT_ATOMS: atom_id res chain seq x y z
N ASP A 1 -11.08 22.31 -9.74
CA ASP A 1 -10.18 23.14 -8.91
C ASP A 1 -8.80 22.48 -8.87
N GLY A 2 -7.85 23.01 -9.63
CA GLY A 2 -6.51 22.43 -9.82
C GLY A 2 -5.57 22.55 -8.62
N HIS A 3 -6.11 22.71 -7.42
CA HIS A 3 -5.35 22.76 -6.18
C HIS A 3 -5.12 21.34 -5.66
N SER A 4 -3.87 21.01 -5.36
CA SER A 4 -3.46 19.70 -4.88
C SER A 4 -3.46 19.67 -3.35
N PRO A 5 -4.19 18.76 -2.69
CA PRO A 5 -4.10 18.56 -1.25
C PRO A 5 -2.78 17.91 -0.79
N GLY A 6 -1.94 17.46 -1.72
CA GLY A 6 -0.69 16.77 -1.43
C GLY A 6 -0.72 15.32 -1.92
N THR A 7 -0.09 14.44 -1.15
CA THR A 7 0.06 13.01 -1.46
C THR A 7 -0.39 12.18 -0.26
N LEU A 8 -1.14 11.10 -0.52
CA LEU A 8 -1.41 10.06 0.46
C LEU A 8 -0.60 8.81 0.05
N ASN A 9 0.30 8.37 0.92
CA ASN A 9 1.06 7.14 0.78
C ASN A 9 0.52 6.07 1.73
N VAL A 10 0.60 4.82 1.31
CA VAL A 10 0.30 3.66 2.15
C VAL A 10 1.51 2.74 2.19
N PHE A 11 1.87 2.31 3.40
CA PHE A 11 2.96 1.38 3.67
C PHE A 11 2.42 0.13 4.36
N VAL A 12 3.14 -0.98 4.20
CA VAL A 12 2.89 -2.21 4.93
C VAL A 12 4.19 -2.62 5.62
N LYS A 13 4.21 -2.48 6.95
CA LYS A 13 5.32 -2.87 7.80
C LYS A 13 5.09 -4.29 8.30
N MET A 14 6.11 -5.15 8.23
CA MET A 14 6.02 -6.57 8.59
C MET A 14 6.82 -6.86 9.86
N ASN A 15 6.26 -7.64 10.80
CA ASN A 15 6.94 -8.16 11.99
C ASN A 15 7.76 -7.12 12.78
N GLY A 16 7.23 -5.90 12.95
CA GLY A 16 7.93 -4.82 13.63
C GLY A 16 9.20 -4.30 12.92
N GLY A 17 9.55 -4.80 11.74
CA GLY A 17 10.74 -4.48 10.95
C GLY A 17 10.74 -3.05 10.36
N PRO A 18 11.61 -2.74 9.39
CA PRO A 18 11.61 -1.41 8.77
C PRO A 18 10.30 -1.12 8.02
N LEU A 19 9.97 0.17 7.84
CA LEU A 19 8.72 0.64 7.20
C LEU A 19 8.53 0.12 5.76
N GLY A 20 9.62 -0.22 5.07
CA GLY A 20 9.59 -0.70 3.69
C GLY A 20 9.33 0.42 2.69
N SER A 21 8.92 0.05 1.49
CA SER A 21 8.52 0.97 0.41
C SER A 21 7.02 1.24 0.43
N VAL A 22 6.61 2.33 -0.23
CA VAL A 22 5.20 2.63 -0.50
C VAL A 22 4.58 1.50 -1.32
N VAL A 23 3.45 0.94 -0.87
CA VAL A 23 2.71 -0.11 -1.59
C VAL A 23 1.57 0.44 -2.44
N TRP A 24 1.09 1.64 -2.09
CA TRP A 24 0.09 2.38 -2.85
C TRP A 24 0.22 3.86 -2.55
N ASN A 25 0.03 4.72 -3.56
CA ASN A 25 -0.07 6.15 -3.34
C ASN A 25 -1.03 6.82 -4.31
N VAL A 26 -1.38 8.04 -3.95
CA VAL A 26 -2.13 8.97 -4.78
C VAL A 26 -1.66 10.39 -4.50
N SER A 27 -1.48 11.20 -5.54
CA SER A 27 -1.00 12.57 -5.43
C SER A 27 -1.80 13.51 -6.32
N GLY A 28 -1.89 14.77 -5.93
CA GLY A 28 -2.65 15.75 -6.71
C GLY A 28 -4.12 15.79 -6.34
N SER A 29 -4.90 16.49 -7.17
CA SER A 29 -6.34 16.64 -6.99
C SER A 29 -7.09 15.48 -7.63
N HIS A 30 -7.94 14.81 -6.85
CA HIS A 30 -8.79 13.70 -7.30
C HIS A 30 -10.29 14.07 -7.37
N GLY A 31 -10.57 15.38 -7.34
CA GLY A 31 -11.92 15.92 -7.27
C GLY A 31 -12.58 15.70 -5.91
N ARG A 32 -13.81 16.19 -5.76
CA ARG A 32 -14.58 16.09 -4.51
C ARG A 32 -15.46 14.83 -4.52
N GLN A 33 -14.82 13.66 -4.54
CA GLN A 33 -15.48 12.36 -4.55
C GLN A 33 -14.65 11.33 -3.78
N TRP A 34 -15.32 10.31 -3.25
CA TRP A 34 -14.66 9.18 -2.59
C TRP A 34 -14.17 8.17 -3.63
N HIS A 35 -12.93 7.70 -3.46
CA HIS A 35 -12.33 6.68 -4.31
C HIS A 35 -12.02 5.45 -3.45
N GLN A 36 -12.69 4.35 -3.71
CA GLN A 36 -12.45 3.10 -3.00
C GLN A 36 -11.20 2.40 -3.55
N VAL A 37 -10.34 1.93 -2.64
CA VAL A 37 -9.13 1.17 -2.93
C VAL A 37 -9.10 -0.09 -2.07
N GLU A 38 -8.56 -1.16 -2.62
CA GLU A 38 -8.38 -2.44 -1.93
C GLU A 38 -6.90 -2.81 -1.94
N LEU A 39 -6.41 -3.36 -0.82
CA LEU A 39 -5.03 -3.82 -0.66
C LEU A 39 -5.02 -5.30 -0.28
N ALA A 40 -4.49 -6.14 -1.18
CA ALA A 40 -4.35 -7.58 -0.95
C ALA A 40 -3.01 -7.90 -0.26
N VAL A 41 -2.96 -7.76 1.07
CA VAL A 41 -1.76 -8.06 1.86
C VAL A 41 -1.62 -9.56 2.08
N SER A 42 -0.64 -10.18 1.43
CA SER A 42 -0.41 -11.63 1.45
C SER A 42 0.49 -12.06 2.62
N MET A 43 0.14 -11.61 3.84
CA MET A 43 0.88 -11.90 5.07
C MET A 43 -0.03 -12.56 6.11
N PHE A 44 0.39 -13.70 6.62
CA PHE A 44 -0.43 -14.57 7.48
C PHE A 44 0.32 -14.96 8.75
N TRP A 45 -0.43 -15.33 9.78
CA TRP A 45 0.11 -15.90 11.02
C TRP A 45 1.14 -17.00 10.70
N PRO A 46 2.29 -17.06 11.40
CA PRO A 46 2.65 -16.33 12.61
C PRO A 46 3.18 -14.90 12.40
N ASN A 47 3.22 -14.42 11.16
CA ASN A 47 3.64 -13.06 10.88
C ASN A 47 2.52 -12.07 11.18
N GLU A 48 2.92 -10.84 11.51
CA GLU A 48 2.05 -9.71 11.70
C GLU A 48 2.41 -8.58 10.73
N TYR A 49 1.42 -7.75 10.41
CA TYR A 49 1.62 -6.56 9.59
C TYR A 49 0.89 -5.36 10.16
N GLN A 50 1.41 -4.18 9.86
CA GLN A 50 0.80 -2.88 10.16
C GLN A 50 0.62 -2.13 8.85
N VAL A 51 -0.58 -1.61 8.60
CA VAL A 51 -0.83 -0.68 7.49
C VAL A 51 -0.65 0.74 8.02
N LEU A 52 0.19 1.53 7.36
CA LEU A 52 0.45 2.92 7.75
C LEU A 52 0.01 3.86 6.62
N PHE A 53 -0.80 4.84 6.98
CA PHE A 53 -1.24 5.91 6.07
C PHE A 53 -0.41 7.17 6.38
N GLU A 54 0.26 7.71 5.38
CA GLU A 54 1.06 8.94 5.48
C GLU A 54 0.48 10.00 4.56
N ALA A 55 0.08 11.13 5.14
CA ALA A 55 -0.33 12.31 4.40
C ALA A 55 0.83 13.30 4.30
N VAL A 56 1.35 13.50 3.09
CA VAL A 56 2.30 14.57 2.76
C VAL A 56 1.49 15.74 2.22
N VAL A 57 1.11 16.65 3.11
CA VAL A 57 0.21 17.77 2.81
C VAL A 57 0.94 18.87 2.03
N SER A 58 0.27 19.44 1.02
CA SER A 58 0.83 20.56 0.26
C SER A 58 0.74 21.88 1.05
N ASN A 59 1.45 22.91 0.58
CA ASN A 59 1.34 24.26 1.16
C ASN A 59 0.10 25.04 0.65
N GLU A 60 -0.78 24.40 -0.13
CA GLU A 60 -1.93 25.07 -0.74
C GLU A 60 -3.09 25.18 0.25
N ARG A 61 -3.62 26.41 0.40
CA ARG A 61 -4.74 26.68 1.32
C ARG A 61 -6.03 26.07 0.79
N HIS A 62 -6.90 25.65 1.71
CA HIS A 62 -8.25 25.13 1.41
C HIS A 62 -8.29 23.83 0.59
N SER A 63 -7.31 22.96 0.80
CA SER A 63 -7.27 21.61 0.24
C SER A 63 -7.33 20.58 1.38
N TYR A 64 -7.95 19.41 1.13
CA TYR A 64 -8.19 18.40 2.16
C TYR A 64 -7.90 16.99 1.63
N LEU A 65 -7.37 16.14 2.50
CA LEU A 65 -7.33 14.69 2.33
C LEU A 65 -8.31 14.06 3.33
N GLY A 66 -9.14 13.15 2.85
CA GLY A 66 -10.10 12.40 3.66
C GLY A 66 -9.90 10.90 3.50
N LEU A 67 -10.02 10.17 4.60
CA LEU A 67 -10.07 8.71 4.65
C LEU A 67 -11.27 8.33 5.52
N ASP A 68 -12.04 7.36 5.05
CA ASP A 68 -13.21 6.83 5.76
C ASP A 68 -13.35 5.34 5.44
N ASP A 69 -14.15 4.62 6.22
CA ASP A 69 -14.52 3.21 5.99
C ASP A 69 -13.32 2.26 5.79
N ILE A 70 -12.33 2.33 6.69
CA ILE A 70 -11.21 1.38 6.70
C ILE A 70 -11.69 0.02 7.22
N LEU A 71 -11.86 -0.94 6.32
CA LEU A 71 -12.35 -2.28 6.61
C LEU A 71 -11.27 -3.34 6.39
N LEU A 72 -11.15 -4.27 7.33
CA LEU A 72 -10.38 -5.50 7.17
C LEU A 72 -11.35 -6.67 6.98
N LEU A 73 -11.30 -7.28 5.80
CA LEU A 73 -12.21 -8.35 5.40
C LEU A 73 -11.42 -9.64 5.18
N ASN A 74 -12.04 -10.78 5.49
CA ASN A 74 -11.42 -12.10 5.43
C ASN A 74 -11.71 -12.87 4.13
N TYR A 75 -12.08 -12.16 3.07
CA TYR A 75 -12.29 -12.70 1.73
C TYR A 75 -11.44 -11.95 0.70
N PRO A 76 -11.16 -12.55 -0.48
CA PRO A 76 -10.30 -11.93 -1.48
C PRO A 76 -10.81 -10.56 -1.95
N CYS A 77 -9.88 -9.64 -2.19
CA CYS A 77 -10.16 -8.38 -2.86
C CYS A 77 -10.79 -8.62 -4.25
N SER A 78 -11.68 -7.73 -4.66
CA SER A 78 -12.38 -7.76 -5.94
C SER A 78 -11.57 -7.08 -7.05
N LYS A 79 -10.82 -6.03 -6.71
CA LYS A 79 -10.07 -5.18 -7.66
C LYS A 79 -8.55 -5.38 -7.59
N ALA A 80 -8.06 -6.21 -6.65
CA ALA A 80 -6.64 -6.50 -6.48
C ALA A 80 -6.42 -8.02 -6.34
N PRO A 81 -5.60 -8.66 -7.18
CA PRO A 81 -5.22 -10.05 -6.96
C PRO A 81 -4.34 -10.17 -5.71
N HIS A 82 -4.41 -11.31 -5.04
CA HIS A 82 -3.46 -11.65 -3.97
C HIS A 82 -2.35 -12.54 -4.55
N PHE A 83 -1.15 -12.43 -3.98
CA PHE A 83 -0.04 -13.31 -4.34
C PHE A 83 -0.06 -14.56 -3.47
N SER A 84 0.34 -15.68 -4.06
CA SER A 84 0.67 -16.88 -3.28
C SER A 84 1.98 -16.66 -2.53
N ARG A 85 2.21 -17.44 -1.47
CA ARG A 85 3.47 -17.37 -0.71
C ARG A 85 4.64 -17.73 -1.62
N LEU A 86 5.56 -16.77 -1.80
CA LEU A 86 6.84 -17.00 -2.46
C LEU A 86 7.79 -17.75 -1.53
N GLY A 87 8.47 -18.74 -2.10
CA GLY A 87 9.57 -19.43 -1.42
C GLY A 87 10.88 -18.67 -1.55
N ASP A 88 11.86 -19.06 -0.74
CA ASP A 88 13.22 -18.54 -0.85
C ASP A 88 13.88 -19.03 -2.16
N VAL A 89 14.74 -18.19 -2.75
CA VAL A 89 15.47 -18.49 -3.98
C VAL A 89 16.96 -18.54 -3.68
N GLU A 90 17.58 -19.70 -3.90
CA GLU A 90 19.02 -19.89 -3.73
C GLU A 90 19.71 -19.91 -5.09
N VAL A 91 20.77 -19.11 -5.26
CA VAL A 91 21.57 -19.03 -6.48
C VAL A 91 23.05 -18.84 -6.17
N ASN A 92 23.93 -19.29 -7.07
CA ASN A 92 25.37 -19.04 -6.91
C ASN A 92 25.73 -17.61 -7.30
N ALA A 93 26.84 -17.12 -6.75
CA ALA A 93 27.40 -15.81 -7.09
C ALA A 93 27.66 -15.70 -8.61
N GLY A 94 27.21 -14.58 -9.20
CA GLY A 94 27.33 -14.34 -10.64
C GLY A 94 26.24 -14.99 -11.51
N GLN A 95 25.28 -15.72 -10.92
CA GLN A 95 24.10 -16.23 -11.62
C GLN A 95 22.88 -15.32 -11.41
N ASN A 96 21.89 -15.42 -12.31
CA ASN A 96 20.63 -14.69 -12.18
C ASN A 96 19.68 -15.39 -11.21
N ALA A 97 19.02 -14.62 -10.34
CA ALA A 97 17.87 -15.08 -9.57
C ALA A 97 16.57 -14.83 -10.34
N THR A 98 15.62 -15.75 -10.25
CA THR A 98 14.28 -15.60 -10.83
C THR A 98 13.24 -15.77 -9.73
N PHE A 99 12.36 -14.79 -9.60
CA PHE A 99 11.21 -14.84 -8.70
C PHE A 99 9.96 -15.08 -9.52
N GLN A 100 9.18 -16.11 -9.17
CA GLN A 100 7.92 -16.43 -9.83
C GLN A 100 6.76 -15.89 -9.00
N CYS A 101 6.34 -14.67 -9.33
CA CYS A 101 5.22 -13.98 -8.70
C CYS A 101 3.88 -14.35 -9.35
#